data_AF-A0A8K1D209-F1
#
_entry.id   AF-A0A8K1D209-F1
#
_cell.length_a   1.000
_cell.length_b   1.000
_cell.length_c   1.000
_cell.angle_alpha   90.00
_cell.angle_beta   90.00
_cell.angle_gamma   90.00
#
_symmetry.space_group_name_H-M   'P 1'
#
loop_
_entity.id
_entity.type
_entity.pdbx_description
1 polymer ?
#
loop_
_entity_poly.entity_id
_entity_poly.type
_entity_poly.pdbx_seq_one_letter_code
_entity_poly.pdbx_strand_id
1 'polypeptide(L)'
;MNVIIIGERGGIDPLLIERFRRIFEKSDEIFIRRAFKVEDVRPTVEAMGKGDLILINPYHHGKNYTEIVGAIRRKAFNREEKIFIFSNVDRRVKGSTFGLHSANSVIELKSTKRGFIAKIVKSVIAKEVEIPYGFWDIYGKYDDGLMKWLL
;
A
#
# COMPACT_ATOMS: atom_id res chain seq x y z
N MET A 1 9.03 6.82 -9.06
CA MET A 1 8.26 5.90 -8.17
C MET A 1 7.11 5.31 -8.98
N ASN A 2 6.69 4.07 -8.70
CA ASN A 2 5.65 3.39 -9.47
C ASN A 2 4.39 3.17 -8.62
N VAL A 3 3.23 3.57 -9.11
CA VAL A 3 1.93 3.34 -8.45
C VAL A 3 1.02 2.56 -9.39
N ILE A 4 0.51 1.42 -8.95
CA ILE A 4 -0.51 0.66 -9.67
C ILE A 4 -1.78 0.65 -8.84
N ILE A 5 -2.88 1.05 -9.47
CA ILE A 5 -4.22 0.97 -8.89
C ILE A 5 -4.99 -0.15 -9.58
N ILE A 6 -5.50 -1.09 -8.78
CA ILE A 6 -6.14 -2.32 -9.28
C ILE A 6 -7.64 -2.28 -8.99
N GLY A 7 -8.44 -2.55 -10.02
CA GLY A 7 -9.91 -2.66 -9.90
C GLY A 7 -10.68 -1.34 -9.77
N GLU A 8 -10.03 -0.19 -9.95
CA GLU A 8 -10.70 1.11 -9.88
C GLU A 8 -11.46 1.42 -11.19
N ARG A 9 -12.79 1.54 -11.10
CA ARG A 9 -13.69 2.04 -12.16
C ARG A 9 -13.90 3.54 -11.98
N GLY A 10 -12.87 4.33 -12.26
CA GLY A 10 -12.92 5.79 -12.04
C GLY A 10 -11.66 6.50 -12.52
N GLY A 11 -11.77 7.82 -12.71
CA GLY A 11 -10.60 8.69 -12.86
C GLY A 11 -9.83 8.74 -11.54
N ILE A 12 -8.50 8.84 -11.62
CA ILE A 12 -7.64 9.00 -10.45
C ILE A 12 -7.75 10.43 -9.95
N ASP A 13 -7.97 10.62 -8.65
CA ASP A 13 -7.90 11.93 -8.01
C ASP A 13 -6.49 12.52 -8.18
N PRO A 14 -6.31 13.64 -8.90
CA PRO A 14 -4.99 14.27 -9.07
C PRO A 14 -4.34 14.66 -7.73
N LEU A 15 -5.13 14.96 -6.70
CA LEU A 15 -4.63 15.27 -5.35
C LEU A 15 -4.01 14.05 -4.66
N LEU A 16 -4.36 12.85 -5.08
CA LEU A 16 -3.74 11.61 -4.58
C LEU A 16 -2.29 11.49 -5.09
N ILE A 17 -2.03 11.94 -6.33
CA ILE A 17 -0.71 11.93 -6.95
C ILE A 17 0.23 12.86 -6.20
N GLU A 18 -0.21 14.09 -5.94
CA GLU A 18 0.58 15.08 -5.20
C GLU A 18 0.84 14.64 -3.76
N ARG A 19 -0.15 14.04 -3.09
CA ARG A 19 0.04 13.46 -1.76
C ARG A 19 1.11 12.36 -1.77
N PHE A 20 1.12 11.48 -2.77
CA PHE A 20 2.17 10.47 -2.89
C PHE A 20 3.56 11.07 -3.15
N ARG A 21 3.68 12.11 -3.97
CA ARG A 21 4.96 12.83 -4.17
C ARG A 21 5.51 13.34 -2.85
N ARG A 22 4.65 13.99 -2.07
CA ARG A 22 4.98 14.57 -0.77
C ARG A 22 5.40 13.50 0.25
N ILE A 23 4.54 12.50 0.49
CA ILE A 23 4.78 11.45 1.50
C ILE A 23 6.08 10.69 1.27
N PHE A 24 6.44 10.45 0.00
CA PHE A 24 7.64 9.69 -0.35
C PHE A 24 8.86 10.57 -0.65
N GLU A 25 8.74 11.89 -0.44
CA GLU A 25 9.79 12.87 -0.69
C GLU A 25 10.39 12.73 -2.11
N LYS A 26 9.53 12.49 -3.10
CA LYS A 26 9.93 12.30 -4.50
C LYS A 26 9.60 13.55 -5.32
N SER A 27 10.66 14.19 -5.82
CA SER A 27 10.59 15.27 -6.82
C SER A 27 10.48 14.76 -8.25
N ASP A 28 10.77 13.48 -8.49
CA ASP A 28 10.85 12.89 -9.83
C ASP A 28 9.48 12.41 -10.35
N GLU A 29 9.45 11.91 -11.59
CA GLU A 29 8.26 11.34 -12.22
C GLU A 29 7.66 10.18 -11.39
N ILE A 30 6.36 10.29 -11.12
CA ILE A 30 5.54 9.19 -10.62
C ILE A 30 4.84 8.55 -11.81
N PHE A 31 5.13 7.27 -12.04
CA PHE A 31 4.44 6.49 -13.05
C PHE A 31 3.21 5.85 -12.42
N ILE A 32 2.04 6.29 -12.87
CA ILE A 32 0.76 5.76 -12.40
C ILE A 32 0.15 4.88 -13.49
N ARG A 33 -0.17 3.64 -13.15
CA ARG A 33 -0.89 2.72 -14.03
C ARG A 33 -2.15 2.19 -13.37
N ARG A 34 -3.12 1.86 -14.22
CA ARG A 34 -4.37 1.20 -13.82
C ARG A 34 -4.38 -0.19 -14.40
N ALA A 35 -4.70 -1.18 -13.58
CA ALA A 35 -5.03 -2.52 -14.03
C ALA A 35 -6.47 -2.80 -13.66
N PHE A 36 -7.36 -2.66 -14.64
CA PHE A 36 -8.79 -2.75 -14.40
C PHE A 36 -9.29 -4.20 -14.42
N LYS A 37 -8.83 -4.99 -15.40
CA LYS A 37 -9.15 -6.40 -15.49
C LYS A 37 -8.06 -7.24 -14.85
N VAL A 38 -8.40 -8.48 -14.50
CA VAL A 38 -7.48 -9.37 -13.78
C VAL A 38 -6.26 -9.72 -14.63
N GLU A 39 -6.47 -9.96 -15.92
CA GLU A 39 -5.46 -10.28 -16.91
C GLU A 39 -4.45 -9.15 -17.11
N ASP A 40 -4.83 -7.90 -16.81
CA ASP A 40 -3.95 -6.74 -16.93
C ASP A 40 -3.02 -6.58 -15.73
N VAL A 41 -3.35 -7.16 -14.57
CA VAL A 41 -2.63 -6.91 -13.32
C VAL A 41 -1.20 -7.41 -13.40
N ARG A 42 -1.00 -8.66 -13.81
CA ARG A 42 0.34 -9.27 -13.87
C ARG A 42 1.25 -8.54 -14.89
N PRO A 43 0.85 -8.34 -16.16
CA PRO A 43 1.64 -7.56 -17.10
C PRO A 43 1.97 -6.16 -16.58
N THR A 44 1.03 -5.51 -15.89
CA THR A 44 1.26 -4.16 -15.33
C THR A 44 2.30 -4.19 -14.20
N VAL A 45 2.23 -5.16 -13.29
CA VAL A 45 3.21 -5.33 -12.20
C VAL A 45 4.60 -5.64 -12.75
N GLU A 46 4.69 -6.50 -13.76
CA GLU A 46 5.94 -6.94 -14.39
C GLU A 46 6.56 -5.83 -15.26
N ALA A 47 5.75 -5.02 -15.95
CA ALA A 47 6.22 -3.89 -16.76
C ALA A 47 6.77 -2.71 -15.96
N MET A 48 6.50 -2.66 -14.65
CA MET A 48 7.06 -1.62 -13.80
C MET A 48 8.58 -1.85 -13.64
N GLY A 49 9.36 -0.92 -14.21
CA GLY A 49 10.82 -0.87 -14.13
C GLY A 49 11.36 -0.64 -12.71
N LYS A 50 12.61 -0.17 -12.60
CA LYS A 50 13.28 0.13 -11.31
C LYS A 50 12.52 1.19 -10.49
N GLY A 51 12.70 1.16 -9.18
CA GLY A 51 12.10 2.01 -8.15
C GLY A 51 10.96 1.38 -7.34
N ASP A 52 10.72 1.95 -6.16
CA ASP A 52 9.66 1.55 -5.23
C ASP A 52 8.30 1.42 -5.92
N LEU A 53 7.54 0.40 -5.51
CA LEU A 53 6.24 0.06 -6.09
C LEU A 53 5.14 0.15 -5.04
N ILE A 54 4.11 0.93 -5.33
CA ILE A 54 2.89 1.04 -4.53
C ILE A 54 1.77 0.30 -5.26
N LEU A 55 1.13 -0.64 -4.57
CA LEU A 55 -0.01 -1.41 -5.07
C LEU A 55 -1.24 -1.08 -4.26
N ILE A 56 -2.25 -0.50 -4.92
CA ILE A 56 -3.53 -0.15 -4.31
C ILE A 56 -4.57 -1.18 -4.69
N ASN A 57 -5.19 -1.79 -3.67
CA ASN A 57 -6.21 -2.81 -3.76
C ASN A 57 -5.85 -4.01 -4.67
N PRO A 58 -4.65 -4.62 -4.53
CA PRO A 58 -4.22 -5.68 -5.45
C PRO A 58 -5.08 -6.95 -5.39
N TYR A 59 -5.93 -7.08 -4.38
CA TYR A 59 -6.76 -8.26 -4.19
C TYR A 59 -8.21 -8.08 -4.66
N HIS A 60 -8.49 -7.01 -5.40
CA HIS A 60 -9.83 -6.71 -5.91
C HIS A 60 -10.49 -7.90 -6.61
N HIS A 61 -9.72 -8.66 -7.41
CA HIS A 61 -10.23 -9.78 -8.22
C HIS A 61 -10.44 -11.10 -7.44
N GLY A 62 -10.46 -11.06 -6.11
CA GLY A 62 -10.91 -12.18 -5.27
C GLY A 62 -10.15 -13.49 -5.52
N LYS A 63 -10.74 -14.41 -6.29
CA LYS A 63 -10.24 -15.77 -6.54
C LYS A 63 -8.91 -15.82 -7.31
N ASN A 64 -8.58 -14.78 -8.08
CA ASN A 64 -7.36 -14.74 -8.90
C ASN A 64 -6.15 -14.11 -8.18
N TYR A 65 -6.23 -13.96 -6.86
CA TYR A 65 -5.17 -13.33 -6.07
C TYR A 65 -3.80 -14.04 -6.18
N THR A 66 -3.78 -15.35 -6.42
CA THR A 66 -2.54 -16.15 -6.46
C THR A 66 -1.60 -15.69 -7.57
N GLU A 67 -2.14 -15.36 -8.75
CA GLU A 67 -1.35 -14.87 -9.87
C GLU A 67 -0.75 -13.49 -9.56
N ILE A 68 -1.54 -12.62 -8.93
CA ILE A 68 -1.13 -11.29 -8.51
C ILE A 68 -0.02 -11.38 -7.45
N VAL A 69 -0.20 -12.21 -6.43
CA VAL A 69 0.83 -12.48 -5.40
C VAL A 69 2.09 -13.06 -6.04
N GLY A 70 1.95 -13.96 -7.01
CA GLY A 70 3.08 -14.51 -7.76
C GLY A 70 3.89 -13.44 -8.48
N ALA A 71 3.22 -12.52 -9.18
CA ALA A 71 3.87 -11.38 -9.85
C ALA A 71 4.59 -10.46 -8.85
N ILE A 72 3.94 -10.16 -7.71
CA ILE A 72 4.52 -9.35 -6.64
C ILE A 72 5.76 -10.02 -6.06
N ARG A 73 5.71 -11.32 -5.75
CA ARG A 73 6.84 -12.06 -5.18
C ARG A 73 8.02 -12.14 -6.14
N ARG A 74 7.78 -12.41 -7.43
CA ARG A 74 8.84 -12.41 -8.45
C ARG A 74 9.55 -11.06 -8.53
N LYS A 75 8.78 -9.98 -8.38
CA LYS A 75 9.36 -8.63 -8.35
C LYS A 75 10.12 -8.36 -7.05
N ALA A 76 9.57 -8.75 -5.89
CA ALA A 76 10.20 -8.59 -4.58
C ALA A 76 11.50 -9.39 -4.42
N PHE A 77 11.57 -10.59 -5.03
CA PHE A 77 12.74 -11.46 -4.93
C PHE A 77 13.99 -10.88 -5.60
N ASN A 78 13.81 -9.98 -6.56
CA ASN A 78 14.88 -9.56 -7.46
C ASN A 78 15.48 -8.18 -7.14
N ARG A 79 15.12 -7.49 -6.04
CA ARG A 79 15.51 -6.08 -5.82
C ARG A 79 15.67 -5.62 -4.37
N GLU A 80 16.47 -4.56 -4.20
CA GLU A 80 16.59 -3.70 -2.99
C GLU A 80 15.37 -2.77 -2.78
N GLU A 81 14.43 -2.75 -3.72
CA GLU A 81 13.32 -1.80 -3.79
C GLU A 81 12.14 -2.22 -2.91
N LYS A 82 11.47 -1.23 -2.31
CA LYS A 82 10.35 -1.48 -1.39
C LYS A 82 9.05 -1.65 -2.17
N ILE A 83 8.25 -2.64 -1.78
CA ILE A 83 6.88 -2.82 -2.27
C ILE A 83 5.91 -2.49 -1.14
N PHE A 84 5.09 -1.48 -1.35
CA PHE A 84 4.03 -1.07 -0.43
C PHE A 84 2.69 -1.57 -0.96
N ILE A 85 1.92 -2.24 -0.11
CA ILE A 85 0.63 -2.81 -0.49
C ILE A 85 -0.46 -2.20 0.40
N PHE A 86 -1.43 -1.55 -0.23
CA PHE A 86 -2.59 -0.97 0.44
C PHE A 86 -3.82 -1.82 0.11
N SER A 87 -4.45 -2.37 1.14
CA SER A 87 -5.68 -3.16 1.05
C SER A 87 -6.75 -2.51 1.92
N ASN A 88 -7.97 -2.40 1.38
CA ASN A 88 -9.12 -1.86 2.11
C ASN A 88 -9.93 -2.94 2.86
N VAL A 89 -9.47 -4.19 2.85
CA VAL A 89 -10.10 -5.31 3.53
C VAL A 89 -9.15 -5.96 4.54
N ASP A 90 -9.69 -6.45 5.67
CA ASP A 90 -8.94 -7.26 6.63
C ASP A 90 -8.50 -8.56 5.95
N ARG A 91 -7.19 -8.69 5.73
CA ARG A 91 -6.58 -9.83 5.04
C ARG A 91 -6.39 -11.08 5.88
N ARG A 92 -6.61 -11.00 7.20
CA ARG A 92 -6.69 -12.21 8.05
C ARG A 92 -8.01 -12.94 7.83
N VAL A 93 -9.07 -12.18 7.55
CA VAL A 93 -10.43 -12.70 7.39
C VAL A 93 -10.81 -12.87 5.93
N LYS A 94 -10.51 -11.87 5.08
CA LYS A 94 -10.91 -11.83 3.68
C LYS A 94 -9.73 -11.94 2.74
N GLY A 95 -9.77 -13.02 1.96
CA GLY A 95 -8.80 -13.32 0.92
C GLY A 95 -7.55 -13.93 1.52
N SER A 96 -7.45 -15.23 1.34
CA SER A 96 -6.28 -16.09 1.50
C SER A 96 -5.14 -15.59 2.39
N THR A 97 -4.86 -16.39 3.42
CA THR A 97 -3.63 -16.43 4.22
C THR A 97 -2.35 -16.18 3.42
N PHE A 98 -2.31 -16.49 2.11
CA PHE A 98 -1.19 -16.17 1.22
C PHE A 98 -0.81 -14.68 1.15
N GLY A 99 -1.78 -13.76 1.26
CA GLY A 99 -1.50 -12.32 1.30
C GLY A 99 -0.66 -11.94 2.53
N LEU A 100 -0.90 -12.60 3.66
CA LEU A 100 -0.10 -12.46 4.88
C LEU A 100 1.27 -13.16 4.75
N HIS A 101 1.34 -14.30 4.06
CA HIS A 101 2.62 -15.02 3.88
C HIS A 101 3.61 -14.26 2.99
N SER A 102 3.12 -13.55 1.96
CA SER A 102 3.97 -12.82 1.02
C SER A 102 4.50 -11.48 1.55
N ALA A 103 3.86 -10.89 2.56
CA ALA A 103 4.32 -9.64 3.15
C ALA A 103 5.35 -9.87 4.26
N ASN A 104 6.46 -9.12 4.26
CA ASN A 104 7.46 -9.19 5.33
C ASN A 104 6.96 -8.51 6.62
N SER A 105 6.25 -7.41 6.46
CA SER A 105 5.61 -6.67 7.55
C SER A 105 4.18 -6.30 7.19
N VAL A 106 3.29 -6.33 8.17
CA VAL A 106 1.87 -6.01 8.00
C VAL A 106 1.43 -5.12 9.17
N ILE A 107 0.84 -3.98 8.82
CA ILE A 107 0.28 -3.02 9.76
C ILE A 107 -1.22 -2.94 9.48
N GLU A 108 -2.01 -3.23 10.50
CA GLU A 108 -3.45 -3.02 10.51
C GLU A 108 -3.74 -1.59 10.98
N LEU A 109 -4.57 -0.87 10.24
CA LEU A 109 -5.05 0.45 10.61
C LEU A 109 -6.52 0.36 11.03
N LYS A 110 -6.84 0.79 12.24
CA LYS A 110 -8.21 0.79 12.77
C LYS A 110 -8.62 2.19 13.22
N SER A 111 -9.71 2.70 12.67
CA SER A 111 -10.29 3.97 13.10
C SER A 111 -10.86 3.86 14.52
N THR A 112 -10.75 4.95 15.29
CA THR A 112 -11.31 5.11 16.63
C THR A 112 -12.07 6.43 16.73
N LYS A 113 -12.80 6.64 17.82
CA LYS A 113 -13.53 7.91 18.05
C LYS A 113 -12.63 9.14 18.10
N ARG A 114 -11.33 8.98 18.38
CA ARG A 114 -10.39 10.10 18.64
C ARG A 114 -9.13 10.03 17.77
N GLY A 115 -9.11 9.25 16.70
CA GLY A 115 -7.92 9.03 15.86
C GLY A 115 -7.91 7.65 15.24
N PHE A 116 -6.74 7.01 15.16
CA PHE A 116 -6.62 5.63 14.71
C PHE A 116 -5.57 4.87 15.52
N ILE A 117 -5.61 3.55 15.39
CA ILE A 117 -4.62 2.65 15.97
C ILE A 117 -3.88 1.99 14.81
N ALA A 118 -2.55 2.03 14.84
CA ALA A 118 -1.69 1.22 13.98
C ALA A 118 -1.21 0.01 14.77
N LYS A 119 -1.65 -1.17 14.33
CA LYS A 119 -1.28 -2.43 14.96
C LYS A 119 -0.35 -3.22 14.05
N ILE A 120 0.89 -3.44 14.50
CA ILE A 120 1.85 -4.29 13.79
C ILE A 120 1.42 -5.74 14.01
N VAL A 121 0.79 -6.35 13.01
CA VAL A 121 0.29 -7.74 13.10
C VAL A 121 1.30 -8.76 12.58
N LYS A 122 2.28 -8.31 11.77
CA LYS A 122 3.40 -9.11 11.32
C LYS A 122 4.62 -8.21 11.15
N SER A 123 5.77 -8.64 11.63
CA SER A 123 7.05 -7.97 11.40
C SER A 123 8.19 -8.98 11.48
N VAL A 124 9.24 -8.74 10.71
CA VAL A 124 10.48 -9.53 10.76
C VAL A 124 11.39 -9.14 11.94
N ILE A 125 11.19 -7.97 12.53
CA ILE A 125 12.09 -7.38 13.55
C ILE A 125 11.42 -7.05 14.88
N ALA A 126 10.09 -7.07 14.94
CA ALA A 126 9.34 -6.68 16.12
C ALA A 126 8.21 -7.66 16.42
N LYS A 127 7.86 -7.79 17.71
CA LYS A 127 6.64 -8.47 18.15
C LYS A 127 5.41 -7.63 17.80
N GLU A 128 4.23 -8.22 17.99
CA GLU A 128 2.96 -7.52 17.85
C GLU A 128 2.92 -6.32 18.80
N VAL A 129 2.78 -5.12 18.24
CA VAL A 129 2.77 -3.85 18.96
C VAL A 129 1.60 -3.02 18.47
N GLU A 130 0.91 -2.39 19.40
CA GLU A 130 -0.18 -1.46 19.13
C GLU A 130 0.28 -0.04 19.41
N ILE A 131 0.12 0.84 18.42
CA ILE A 131 0.52 2.24 18.48
C ILE A 131 -0.73 3.10 18.30
N PRO A 132 -1.28 3.68 19.38
CA PRO A 132 -2.41 4.59 19.29
C PRO A 132 -1.95 5.96 18.79
N TYR A 133 -2.70 6.53 17.84
CA TYR A 133 -2.53 7.89 17.35
C TYR A 133 -3.80 8.70 17.63
N GLY A 134 -3.70 9.72 18.47
CA GLY A 134 -4.78 10.67 18.68
C GLY A 134 -4.88 11.68 17.53
N PHE A 135 -6.04 12.30 17.33
CA PHE A 135 -6.22 13.36 16.33
C PHE A 135 -5.22 14.51 16.51
N TRP A 136 -4.84 14.81 17.75
CA TRP A 136 -3.82 15.82 18.03
C TRP A 136 -2.42 15.40 17.56
N ASP A 137 -2.06 14.12 17.70
CA ASP A 137 -0.79 13.60 17.18
C ASP A 137 -0.76 13.59 15.64
N ILE A 138 -1.93 13.40 15.03
CA ILE A 138 -2.08 13.34 13.58
C ILE A 138 -2.10 14.75 12.96
N TYR A 139 -2.87 15.67 13.56
CA TYR A 139 -3.22 16.95 12.95
C TYR A 139 -2.76 18.19 13.76
N GLY A 140 -2.46 18.04 15.04
CA GLY A 140 -2.10 19.14 15.94
C GLY A 140 -0.62 19.48 15.94
N LYS A 141 0.24 18.59 15.45
CA LYS A 141 1.69 18.82 15.31
C LYS A 141 2.04 19.03 13.85
N TYR A 142 2.64 20.18 13.52
CA TYR A 142 3.00 20.51 12.15
C TYR A 142 4.18 19.65 11.65
N ASP A 143 5.28 19.62 12.42
CA ASP A 143 6.52 18.93 12.02
C ASP A 143 6.50 17.40 12.27
N ASP A 144 5.85 16.96 13.36
CA ASP A 144 5.78 15.55 13.76
C ASP A 144 4.49 14.84 13.30
N GLY A 145 3.48 15.58 12.86
CA GLY A 145 2.18 15.05 12.44
C GLY A 145 2.08 14.77 10.94
N LEU A 146 0.90 14.35 10.49
CA LEU A 146 0.59 14.14 9.07
C LEU A 146 0.32 15.45 8.32
N MET A 147 0.14 16.57 9.03
CA MET A 147 -0.19 17.88 8.44
C MET A 147 0.85 18.37 7.44
N LYS A 148 2.15 18.14 7.69
CA LYS A 148 3.22 18.49 6.75
C LYS A 148 3.09 17.86 5.37
N TRP A 149 2.30 16.78 5.25
CA TRP A 149 2.07 16.08 3.99
C TRP A 149 0.70 16.38 3.36
N LEU A 150 -0.20 17.03 4.11
CA LEU A 150 -1.55 17.39 3.66
C LEU A 150 -1.62 18.79 3.03
N LEU A 151 -0.76 19.73 3.49
CA LEU A 151 -0.61 21.09 2.95
C LEU A 151 0.43 21.14 1.84
#